data_AF-A0A5J6FBT3-F1
#
_entry.id   AF-A0A5J6FBT3-F1
#
_cell.length_a   1.000
_cell.length_b   1.000
_cell.length_c   1.000
_cell.angle_alpha   90.00
_cell.angle_beta   90.00
_cell.angle_gamma   90.00
#
_symmetry.space_group_name_H-M   'P 1'
#
loop_
_entity.id
_entity.type
_entity.pdbx_description
1 polymer ?
#
loop_
_entity_poly.entity_id
_entity_poly.type
_entity_poly.pdbx_seq_one_letter_code
_entity_poly.pdbx_strand_id
1 'polypeptide(L)'
;MGTEQVVFESVGYSAGCQECGAESECRGVQALVDGSLRWDTETTCSACGFAVAACGGDLPSEWREKLLLAHGAARLRVDPSAGGVAVMRVLRAGLGLGLTEVRSVLREVVSGAHSGTLPEMELLARKL
;
A
#
# COMPACT_ATOMS: atom_id res chain seq x y z
N MET A 1 -18.88 -12.76 -13.29
CA MET A 1 -17.74 -12.46 -12.41
C MET A 1 -17.43 -10.99 -12.63
N GLY A 2 -17.81 -10.12 -11.69
CA GLY A 2 -17.52 -8.69 -11.82
C GLY A 2 -16.02 -8.48 -11.72
N THR A 3 -15.42 -7.81 -12.69
CA THR A 3 -14.02 -7.36 -12.62
C THR A 3 -13.91 -6.40 -11.44
N GLU A 4 -13.39 -6.88 -10.33
CA GLU A 4 -13.07 -6.04 -9.18
C GLU A 4 -12.11 -4.94 -9.66
N GLN A 5 -12.43 -3.68 -9.41
CA GLN A 5 -11.63 -2.57 -9.91
C GLN A 5 -10.27 -2.59 -9.22
N VAL A 6 -9.20 -2.72 -10.01
CA VAL A 6 -7.82 -2.65 -9.50
C VAL A 6 -7.57 -1.23 -9.00
N VAL A 7 -7.19 -1.11 -7.74
CA VAL A 7 -6.79 0.16 -7.12
C VAL A 7 -5.29 0.12 -6.91
N PHE A 8 -4.57 1.08 -7.47
CA PHE A 8 -3.11 1.10 -7.42
C PHE A 8 -2.56 2.52 -7.31
N GLU A 9 -1.34 2.62 -6.78
CA GLU A 9 -0.52 3.84 -6.81
C GLU A 9 0.86 3.47 -7.36
N SER A 10 1.43 4.37 -8.17
CA SER A 10 2.75 4.16 -8.76
C SER A 10 3.65 5.37 -8.54
N VAL A 11 4.94 5.14 -8.34
CA VAL A 11 5.96 6.18 -8.24
C VAL A 11 7.12 5.89 -9.19
N GLY A 12 7.57 6.91 -9.92
CA GLY A 12 8.80 6.86 -10.70
C GLY A 12 9.94 7.56 -9.96
N TYR A 13 11.15 7.03 -10.03
CA TYR A 13 12.34 7.61 -9.41
C TYR A 13 13.61 7.17 -10.15
N SER A 14 14.70 7.90 -9.95
CA SER A 14 16.01 7.50 -10.44
C SER A 14 16.86 6.89 -9.33
N ALA A 15 17.70 5.92 -9.68
CA ALA A 15 18.73 5.37 -8.80
C ALA A 15 19.99 5.01 -9.60
N GLY A 16 21.13 4.82 -8.92
CA GLY A 16 22.33 4.32 -9.58
C GLY A 16 22.17 2.86 -10.02
N CYS A 17 22.59 2.55 -11.23
CA CYS A 17 22.63 1.20 -11.77
C CYS A 17 23.55 0.33 -10.92
N GLN A 18 23.09 -0.85 -10.52
CA GLN A 18 23.87 -1.77 -9.70
C GLN A 18 25.09 -2.36 -10.45
N GLU A 19 25.02 -2.41 -11.78
CA GLU A 19 26.10 -2.97 -12.62
C GLU A 19 27.11 -1.91 -13.07
N CYS A 20 26.64 -0.77 -13.60
CA CYS A 20 27.54 0.23 -14.22
C CYS A 20 27.60 1.57 -13.48
N GLY A 21 26.80 1.77 -12.45
CA GLY A 21 26.73 3.02 -11.68
C GLY A 21 26.05 4.20 -12.39
N ALA A 22 25.69 4.09 -13.67
CA ALA A 22 24.96 5.13 -14.38
C ALA A 22 23.53 5.29 -13.84
N GLU A 23 22.90 6.45 -14.07
CA GLU A 23 21.52 6.66 -13.67
C GLU A 23 20.58 5.64 -14.37
N SER A 24 19.68 5.05 -13.59
CA SER A 24 18.67 4.10 -14.04
C SER A 24 17.28 4.63 -13.72
N GLU A 25 16.36 4.38 -14.63
CA GLU A 25 14.94 4.68 -14.45
C GLU A 25 14.29 3.55 -13.67
N CYS A 26 13.63 3.90 -12.57
CA CYS A 26 12.96 2.95 -11.70
C CYS A 26 11.49 3.32 -11.54
N ARG A 27 10.65 2.30 -11.40
CA ARG A 27 9.24 2.42 -11.09
C ARG A 27 8.88 1.47 -9.97
N GLY A 28 8.02 1.91 -9.06
CA GLY A 28 7.40 1.05 -8.05
C GLY A 28 5.89 1.23 -8.05
N VAL A 29 5.16 0.13 -7.87
CA VAL A 29 3.70 0.11 -7.78
C VAL A 29 3.28 -0.64 -6.52
N GLN A 30 2.23 -0.17 -5.88
CA GLN A 30 1.42 -1.00 -4.97
C GLN A 30 0.00 -1.09 -5.54
N ALA A 31 -0.56 -2.30 -5.56
CA ALA A 31 -1.89 -2.56 -6.09
C ALA A 31 -2.70 -3.45 -5.14
N LEU A 32 -4.00 -3.21 -5.09
CA LEU A 32 -4.99 -4.12 -4.54
C LEU A 32 -5.60 -4.92 -5.69
N VAL A 33 -5.27 -6.22 -5.72
CA VAL A 33 -5.71 -7.17 -6.76
C VAL A 33 -6.33 -8.37 -6.07
N ASP A 34 -7.56 -8.72 -6.45
CA ASP A 34 -8.31 -9.87 -5.89
C ASP A 34 -8.30 -9.91 -4.34
N GLY A 35 -8.61 -8.76 -3.72
CA GLY A 35 -8.64 -8.61 -2.26
C GLY A 35 -7.28 -8.71 -1.55
N SER A 36 -6.17 -8.72 -2.29
CA SER A 36 -4.81 -8.85 -1.76
C SER A 36 -3.91 -7.70 -2.20
N LEU A 37 -3.11 -7.18 -1.28
CA LEU A 37 -2.08 -6.20 -1.62
C LEU A 37 -0.91 -6.89 -2.30
N ARG A 38 -0.42 -6.26 -3.36
CA ARG A 38 0.74 -6.65 -4.14
C ARG A 38 1.58 -5.42 -4.41
N TRP A 39 2.85 -5.65 -4.66
CA TRP A 39 3.74 -4.62 -5.16
C TRP A 39 4.63 -5.17 -6.25
N ASP A 40 5.07 -4.27 -7.12
CA ASP A 40 6.13 -4.50 -8.08
C ASP A 40 7.12 -3.33 -8.09
N THR A 41 8.34 -3.63 -8.49
CA THR A 41 9.33 -2.63 -8.88
C THR A 41 10.00 -3.07 -10.17
N GLU A 42 10.34 -2.09 -11.00
CA GLU A 42 11.05 -2.27 -12.25
C GLU A 42 12.17 -1.24 -12.31
N THR A 43 13.36 -1.68 -12.70
CA THR A 43 14.53 -0.82 -12.92
C THR A 43 15.09 -1.12 -14.30
N THR A 44 15.39 -0.08 -15.07
CA THR A 44 16.04 -0.19 -16.37
C THR A 44 17.19 0.81 -16.50
N CYS A 45 18.33 0.36 -17.03
CA CYS A 45 19.50 1.19 -17.30
C CYS A 45 19.78 1.21 -18.79
N SER A 46 19.64 2.39 -19.40
CA SER A 46 19.92 2.59 -20.82
C SER A 46 21.40 2.51 -21.18
N ALA A 47 22.30 2.75 -20.22
CA ALA A 47 23.75 2.79 -20.45
C ALA A 47 24.39 1.40 -20.65
N CYS A 48 23.97 0.41 -19.86
CA CYS A 48 24.51 -0.96 -19.94
C CYS A 48 23.47 -2.04 -20.29
N GLY A 49 22.19 -1.67 -20.41
CA GLY A 49 21.11 -2.60 -20.69
C GLY A 49 20.64 -3.42 -19.48
N PHE A 50 21.14 -3.13 -18.26
CA PHE A 50 20.66 -3.79 -17.06
C PHE A 50 19.16 -3.54 -16.86
N ALA A 51 18.41 -4.61 -16.59
CA ALA A 51 17.00 -4.55 -16.28
C ALA A 51 16.65 -5.59 -15.22
N VAL A 52 15.87 -5.18 -14.21
CA VAL A 52 15.40 -6.08 -13.15
C VAL A 52 13.98 -5.71 -12.75
N ALA A 53 13.19 -6.73 -12.43
CA ALA A 53 11.88 -6.58 -11.83
C ALA A 53 11.80 -7.41 -10.55
N ALA A 54 11.13 -6.88 -9.53
CA ALA A 54 10.82 -7.59 -8.29
C ALA A 54 9.35 -7.41 -7.94
N CYS A 55 8.75 -8.39 -7.27
CA CYS A 55 7.36 -8.31 -6.83
C CYS A 55 7.14 -9.07 -5.52
N GLY A 56 6.11 -8.69 -4.78
CA GLY A 56 5.77 -9.32 -3.51
C GLY A 56 4.35 -9.04 -3.04
N GLY A 57 4.03 -9.55 -1.85
CA GLY A 57 2.78 -9.28 -1.14
C GLY A 57 2.98 -8.15 -0.13
N ASP A 58 3.73 -8.43 0.93
CA ASP A 58 4.03 -7.44 1.97
C ASP A 58 4.95 -6.35 1.42
N LEU A 59 4.47 -5.11 1.46
CA LEU A 59 5.20 -3.95 0.93
C LEU A 59 6.34 -3.57 1.89
N PRO A 60 7.60 -3.54 1.42
CA PRO A 60 8.72 -3.03 2.23
C PRO A 60 8.51 -1.58 2.66
N SER A 61 8.92 -1.24 3.88
CA SER A 61 8.68 0.08 4.49
C SER A 61 9.23 1.24 3.66
N GLU A 62 10.41 1.07 3.06
CA GLU A 62 11.03 2.06 2.17
C GLU A 62 10.18 2.37 0.93
N TRP A 63 9.47 1.38 0.37
CA TRP A 63 8.56 1.58 -0.75
C TRP A 63 7.28 2.26 -0.33
N ARG A 64 6.76 1.88 0.85
CA ARG A 64 5.60 2.53 1.45
C ARG A 64 5.83 4.02 1.66
N GLU A 65 6.99 4.39 2.21
CA GLU A 65 7.36 5.80 2.42
C GLU A 65 7.46 6.58 1.10
N LYS A 66 8.04 5.99 0.05
CA LYS A 66 8.11 6.63 -1.27
C LYS A 66 6.73 6.88 -1.89
N LEU A 67 5.82 5.92 -1.78
CA LEU A 67 4.44 6.08 -2.26
C LEU A 67 3.72 7.17 -1.48
N LEU A 68 3.84 7.17 -0.14
CA LEU A 68 3.24 8.20 0.71
C LEU A 68 3.82 9.60 0.43
N LEU A 69 5.11 9.70 0.14
CA LEU A 69 5.73 10.98 -0.22
C LEU A 69 5.23 11.49 -1.58
N ALA A 70 5.01 10.58 -2.53
CA ALA A 70 4.57 10.93 -3.88
C ALA A 70 3.08 11.29 -3.96
N HIS A 71 2.22 10.56 -3.25
CA HIS A 71 0.75 10.68 -3.37
C HIS A 71 0.08 11.31 -2.13
N GLY A 72 0.81 11.41 -1.02
CA GLY A 72 0.23 11.74 0.27
C GLY A 72 -0.47 10.53 0.91
N ALA A 73 -0.95 10.73 2.14
CA ALA A 73 -1.66 9.68 2.87
C ALA A 73 -3.15 9.69 2.55
N ALA A 74 -3.69 8.56 2.10
CA ALA A 74 -5.12 8.30 2.04
C ALA A 74 -5.66 8.09 3.47
N ARG A 75 -6.93 8.46 3.71
CA ARG A 75 -7.57 8.31 5.03
C ARG A 75 -8.82 7.46 4.92
N LEU A 76 -8.98 6.55 5.88
CA LEU A 76 -10.18 5.73 6.00
C LEU A 76 -11.27 6.50 6.73
N ARG A 77 -12.48 6.55 6.14
CA ARG A 77 -13.69 7.07 6.79
C ARG A 77 -14.66 5.93 6.99
N VAL A 78 -15.21 5.82 8.19
CA VAL A 78 -16.19 4.79 8.55
C VAL A 78 -17.47 5.47 8.98
N ASP A 79 -18.60 4.89 8.57
CA ASP A 79 -19.91 5.33 9.05
C ASP A 79 -19.97 5.18 10.58
N PRO A 80 -20.31 6.23 11.34
CA PRO A 80 -20.44 6.15 12.80
C PRO A 80 -21.43 5.09 13.29
N SER A 81 -22.36 4.64 12.44
CA SER A 81 -23.32 3.56 12.74
C SER A 81 -22.71 2.16 12.60
N ALA A 82 -21.53 2.01 11.98
CA ALA A 82 -20.82 0.74 11.92
C ALA A 82 -20.41 0.33 13.35
N GLY A 83 -21.02 -0.74 13.86
CA GLY A 83 -20.75 -1.21 15.22
C GLY A 83 -19.26 -1.50 15.44
N GLY A 84 -18.67 -0.92 16.48
CA GLY A 84 -17.21 -0.98 16.72
C GLY A 84 -16.62 -2.39 16.80
N VAL A 85 -17.42 -3.41 17.12
CA VAL A 85 -17.00 -4.82 17.11
C VAL A 85 -16.74 -5.32 15.68
N ALA A 86 -17.60 -4.97 14.72
CA ALA A 86 -17.41 -5.33 13.31
C ALA A 86 -16.14 -4.67 12.75
N VAL A 87 -15.95 -3.38 13.05
CA VAL A 87 -14.76 -2.61 12.66
C VAL A 87 -13.49 -3.23 13.26
N MET A 88 -13.48 -3.56 14.56
CA MET A 88 -12.33 -4.23 15.19
C MET A 88 -12.00 -5.58 14.55
N ARG A 89 -13.02 -6.37 14.17
CA ARG A 89 -12.79 -7.66 13.51
C ARG A 89 -12.06 -7.48 12.18
N VAL A 90 -12.50 -6.51 11.38
CA VAL A 90 -11.89 -6.20 10.09
C VAL A 90 -10.46 -5.68 10.26
N LEU A 91 -10.23 -4.76 11.20
CA LEU A 91 -8.90 -4.21 11.47
C LEU A 91 -7.92 -5.29 11.95
N ARG A 92 -8.34 -6.20 12.83
CA ARG A 92 -7.48 -7.32 13.26
C ARG A 92 -7.11 -8.26 12.12
N ALA A 93 -8.09 -8.62 11.29
CA ALA A 93 -7.85 -9.54 10.17
C ALA A 93 -7.05 -8.89 9.05
N GLY A 94 -7.28 -7.60 8.78
CA GLY A 94 -6.61 -6.86 7.70
C GLY A 94 -5.19 -6.40 8.04
N LEU A 95 -4.93 -6.06 9.31
CA LEU A 95 -3.66 -5.48 9.76
C LEU A 95 -2.84 -6.44 10.64
N GLY A 96 -3.33 -7.65 10.89
CA GLY A 96 -2.65 -8.64 11.74
C GLY A 96 -2.54 -8.25 13.23
N LEU A 97 -3.38 -7.34 13.70
CA LEU A 97 -3.23 -6.72 15.02
C LEU A 97 -3.76 -7.57 16.18
N GLY A 98 -3.08 -7.47 17.32
CA GLY A 98 -3.55 -7.92 18.62
C GLY A 98 -4.70 -7.08 19.18
N LEU A 99 -5.30 -7.54 20.29
CA LEU A 99 -6.48 -6.90 20.89
C LEU A 99 -6.20 -5.52 21.50
N THR A 100 -4.97 -5.27 21.96
CA THR A 100 -4.57 -3.97 22.50
C THR A 100 -4.32 -2.97 21.39
N GLU A 101 -3.63 -3.38 20.32
CA GLU A 101 -3.29 -2.53 19.17
C GLU A 101 -4.54 -2.13 18.39
N VAL A 102 -5.47 -3.07 18.17
CA VAL A 102 -6.71 -2.77 17.44
C VAL A 102 -7.57 -1.71 18.13
N ARG A 103 -7.52 -1.59 19.46
CA ARG A 103 -8.28 -0.54 20.17
C ARG A 103 -7.73 0.85 19.88
N SER A 104 -6.42 0.98 19.71
CA SER A 104 -5.83 2.26 19.31
C SER A 104 -6.21 2.60 17.88
N VAL A 105 -6.05 1.63 16.97
CA VAL A 105 -6.40 1.81 15.56
C VAL A 105 -7.90 2.08 15.37
N LEU A 106 -8.78 1.42 16.12
CA LEU A 106 -10.22 1.70 16.09
C LEU A 106 -10.50 3.17 16.41
N ARG A 107 -9.85 3.74 17.43
CA ARG A 107 -10.05 5.15 17.79
C ARG A 107 -9.60 6.08 16.66
N GLU A 108 -8.48 5.78 16.01
CA GLU A 108 -7.99 6.53 14.85
C GLU A 108 -8.94 6.41 13.65
N VAL A 109 -9.51 5.23 13.41
CA VAL A 109 -10.46 5.00 12.32
C VAL A 109 -11.76 5.76 12.56
N VAL A 110 -12.32 5.69 13.77
CA VAL A 110 -13.55 6.42 14.14
C VAL A 110 -13.33 7.93 14.14
N SER A 111 -12.13 8.42 14.48
CA SER A 111 -11.81 9.85 14.39
C SER A 111 -11.40 10.32 12.99
N GLY A 112 -11.29 9.40 12.01
CA GLY A 112 -10.81 9.69 10.66
C GLY A 112 -9.32 10.05 10.58
N ALA A 113 -8.55 9.71 11.62
CA ALA A 113 -7.11 9.92 11.70
C ALA A 113 -6.29 8.76 11.13
N HIS A 114 -6.89 7.57 10.96
CA HIS A 114 -6.19 6.42 10.40
C HIS A 114 -5.87 6.65 8.91
N SER A 115 -4.62 6.39 8.53
CA SER A 115 -4.11 6.71 7.20
C SER A 115 -3.03 5.73 6.72
N GLY A 116 -2.86 5.67 5.40
CA GLY A 116 -1.88 4.83 4.71
C GLY A 116 -1.88 5.13 3.22
N THR A 117 -1.34 4.22 2.41
CA THR A 117 -1.44 4.34 0.94
C THR A 117 -2.88 4.12 0.48
N LEU A 118 -3.23 4.55 -0.74
CA LEU A 118 -4.58 4.34 -1.25
C LEU A 118 -4.97 2.85 -1.32
N PRO A 119 -4.12 1.92 -1.84
CA PRO A 119 -4.46 0.50 -1.84
C PRO A 119 -4.67 -0.09 -0.43
N GLU A 120 -3.87 0.35 0.56
CA GLU A 120 -4.04 -0.07 1.96
C GLU A 120 -5.40 0.36 2.51
N MET A 121 -5.79 1.62 2.29
CA MET A 121 -7.06 2.15 2.79
C MET A 121 -8.26 1.53 2.06
N GLU A 122 -8.14 1.29 0.76
CA GLU A 122 -9.17 0.60 -0.03
C GLU A 122 -9.37 -0.85 0.44
N LEU A 123 -8.30 -1.58 0.77
CA LEU A 123 -8.41 -2.94 1.30
C LEU A 123 -9.26 -2.97 2.59
N LEU A 124 -9.04 -2.00 3.48
CA LEU A 124 -9.82 -1.88 4.70
C LEU A 124 -11.26 -1.47 4.39
N ALA A 125 -11.47 -0.51 3.49
CA ALA A 125 -12.79 -0.03 3.10
C ALA A 125 -13.66 -1.14 2.49
N ARG A 126 -13.13 -2.01 1.63
CA ARG A 126 -13.88 -3.13 1.04
C ARG A 126 -14.31 -4.20 2.04
N LYS A 127 -13.68 -4.23 3.22
CA LYS A 127 -13.96 -5.22 4.27
C LYS A 127 -14.89 -4.67 5.36
N LEU A 128 -15.10 -3.36 5.42
CA LEU A 128 -15.95 -2.66 6.40
C LEU A 128 -17.37 -2.49 5.88
#